data_AF-A0A2T6SIM0-F1
#
_entry.id   AF-A0A2T6SIM0-F1
#
_cell.length_a   1.000
_cell.length_b   1.000
_cell.length_c   1.000
_cell.angle_alpha   90.00
_cell.angle_beta   90.00
_cell.angle_gamma   90.00
#
_symmetry.space_group_name_H-M   'P 1'
#
loop_
_entity.id
_entity.type
_entity.pdbx_description
1 polymer ?
#
loop_
_entity_poly.entity_id
_entity_poly.type
_entity_poly.pdbx_seq_one_letter_code
_entity_poly.pdbx_strand_id
1 'polypeptide(L)'
;MAAIMANVIKSLERGGSFSQRDREKFVQAARTHGIEDSVIEEIIDIGQTLSLIYRHEDLIDASDLPREQKKTMHTELQKSIDENLEVLKKIINI
;
A
#
# COMPACT_ATOMS: atom_id res chain seq x y z
N MET A 1 16.22 -1.79 -9.86
CA MET A 1 15.30 -2.39 -8.85
C MET A 1 15.11 -1.48 -7.62
N ALA A 2 16.14 -1.26 -6.78
CA ALA A 2 16.00 -0.55 -5.50
C ALA A 2 15.35 0.85 -5.56
N ALA A 3 15.70 1.70 -6.54
CA ALA A 3 15.16 3.06 -6.61
C ALA A 3 13.67 3.13 -6.98
N ILE A 4 13.19 2.23 -7.86
CA ILE A 4 11.78 2.17 -8.27
C ILE A 4 10.94 1.65 -7.11
N MET A 5 11.40 0.58 -6.46
CA MET A 5 10.73 -0.01 -5.31
C MET A 5 10.68 0.96 -4.11
N ALA A 6 11.76 1.69 -3.85
CA ALA A 6 11.78 2.70 -2.78
C ALA A 6 10.77 3.84 -3.02
N ASN A 7 10.57 4.26 -4.27
CA ASN A 7 9.57 5.28 -4.60
C ASN A 7 8.14 4.74 -4.45
N VAL A 8 7.91 3.47 -4.81
CA VAL A 8 6.63 2.78 -4.58
C VAL A 8 6.31 2.71 -3.09
N ILE A 9 7.24 2.23 -2.26
CA ILE A 9 7.04 2.17 -0.79
C ILE A 9 6.69 3.57 -0.26
N LYS A 10 7.51 4.58 -0.56
CA LYS A 10 7.29 5.94 -0.04
C LYS A 10 5.94 6.53 -0.45
N SER A 11 5.43 6.16 -1.62
CA SER A 11 4.10 6.55 -2.08
C SER A 11 3.03 5.83 -1.25
N LEU A 12 3.13 4.51 -1.11
CA LEU A 12 2.17 3.69 -0.38
C LEU A 12 2.14 3.98 1.13
N GLU A 13 3.28 4.27 1.76
CA GLU A 13 3.38 4.74 3.16
C GLU A 13 2.61 6.03 3.43
N ARG A 14 2.25 6.78 2.37
CA ARG A 14 1.53 8.06 2.43
C ARG A 14 0.12 7.97 1.85
N GLY A 15 -0.42 6.76 1.69
CA GLY A 15 -1.73 6.54 1.08
C GLY A 15 -1.80 6.76 -0.41
N GLY A 16 -0.65 6.70 -1.09
CA GLY A 16 -0.61 6.60 -2.55
C GLY A 16 -1.36 5.37 -3.05
N SER A 17 -1.86 5.46 -4.27
CA SER A 17 -2.55 4.35 -4.94
C SER A 17 -2.01 4.19 -6.35
N PHE A 18 -2.16 3.00 -6.91
CA PHE A 18 -1.86 2.76 -8.31
C PHE A 18 -3.07 3.04 -9.17
N SER A 19 -3.01 4.09 -9.99
CA SER A 19 -3.90 4.18 -11.15
C SER A 19 -3.60 3.04 -12.13
N GLN A 20 -4.53 2.75 -13.04
CA GLN A 20 -4.31 1.74 -14.09
C GLN A 20 -3.00 2.01 -14.86
N ARG A 21 -2.75 3.27 -15.22
CA ARG A 21 -1.53 3.68 -15.94
C ARG A 21 -0.27 3.51 -15.09
N ASP A 22 -0.34 3.76 -13.79
CA ASP A 22 0.81 3.57 -12.89
C ASP A 22 1.14 2.09 -12.74
N ARG A 23 0.14 1.20 -12.71
CA ARG A 23 0.35 -0.25 -12.73
C ARG A 23 1.04 -0.70 -14.01
N GLU A 24 0.55 -0.28 -15.17
CA GLU A 24 1.15 -0.66 -16.45
C GLU A 24 2.63 -0.24 -16.52
N LYS A 25 2.94 0.99 -16.10
CA LYS A 25 4.32 1.48 -16.01
C LYS A 25 5.15 0.71 -15.00
N PHE A 26 4.59 0.40 -13.84
CA PHE A 26 5.27 -0.36 -12.79
C PHE A 26 5.59 -1.78 -13.26
N VAL A 27 4.61 -2.52 -13.80
CA VAL A 27 4.79 -3.88 -14.34
C VAL A 27 5.86 -3.89 -15.42
N GLN A 28 5.81 -2.95 -16.38
CA GLN A 28 6.80 -2.86 -17.44
C GLN A 28 8.22 -2.63 -16.89
N ALA A 29 8.35 -1.72 -15.93
CA ALA A 29 9.64 -1.40 -15.31
C ALA A 29 10.18 -2.57 -14.46
N ALA A 30 9.30 -3.22 -13.70
CA ALA A 30 9.62 -4.36 -12.84
C ALA A 30 10.10 -5.57 -13.67
N ARG A 31 9.39 -5.90 -14.75
CA ARG A 31 9.81 -6.93 -15.72
C ARG A 31 11.15 -6.64 -16.37
N THR A 32 11.40 -5.37 -16.73
CA THR A 32 12.69 -4.94 -17.28
C THR A 32 13.84 -5.16 -16.29
N HIS A 33 13.54 -5.16 -14.98
CA HIS A 33 14.49 -5.47 -13.92
C HIS A 33 14.50 -6.93 -13.48
N GLY A 34 13.78 -7.82 -14.17
CA GLY A 34 13.75 -9.26 -13.88
C GLY A 34 12.97 -9.64 -12.63
N ILE A 35 12.06 -8.77 -12.16
CA ILE A 35 11.16 -9.12 -11.05
C ILE A 35 10.11 -10.12 -11.56
N GLU A 36 9.87 -11.17 -10.79
CA GLU A 36 8.84 -12.17 -11.10
C GLU A 36 7.43 -11.56 -11.11
N ASP A 37 6.58 -12.02 -12.03
CA ASP A 37 5.21 -11.54 -12.15
C ASP A 37 4.40 -11.79 -10.86
N SER A 38 4.67 -12.88 -10.13
CA SER A 38 4.07 -13.17 -8.82
C SER A 38 4.38 -12.09 -7.78
N VAL A 39 5.64 -11.67 -7.71
CA VAL A 39 6.11 -10.60 -6.81
C VAL A 39 5.49 -9.26 -7.22
N ILE A 40 5.41 -8.99 -8.53
CA ILE A 40 4.76 -7.78 -9.07
C ILE A 40 3.28 -7.72 -8.68
N GLU A 41 2.56 -8.83 -8.84
CA GLU A 41 1.14 -8.95 -8.46
C GLU A 41 0.97 -8.71 -6.95
N GLU A 42 1.80 -9.33 -6.12
CA GLU A 42 1.74 -9.15 -4.66
C GLU A 42 1.96 -7.68 -4.24
N ILE A 43 2.91 -6.97 -4.85
CA ILE A 43 3.13 -5.54 -4.60
C ILE A 43 1.91 -4.70 -4.99
N ILE A 44 1.26 -5.04 -6.11
CA ILE A 44 0.06 -4.33 -6.58
C ILE A 44 -1.10 -4.58 -5.62
N ASP A 45 -1.31 -5.82 -5.20
CA ASP A 45 -2.39 -6.21 -4.28
C ASP A 45 -2.24 -5.54 -2.91
N ILE A 46 -1.02 -5.49 -2.37
CA ILE A 46 -0.72 -4.77 -1.13
C ILE A 46 -0.98 -3.26 -1.31
N GLY A 47 -0.51 -2.68 -2.43
CA GLY A 47 -0.74 -1.26 -2.71
C GLY A 47 -2.24 -0.91 -2.81
N GLN A 48 -3.06 -1.80 -3.38
CA GLN A 48 -4.52 -1.64 -3.39
C GLN A 48 -5.12 -1.75 -2.00
N THR A 49 -4.69 -2.73 -1.22
CA THR A 49 -5.16 -2.94 0.15
C THR A 49 -4.89 -1.71 1.01
N LEU A 50 -3.67 -1.18 0.96
CA LEU A 50 -3.30 0.06 1.65
C LEU A 50 -4.18 1.23 1.21
N SER A 51 -4.36 1.44 -0.10
CA SER A 51 -5.21 2.52 -0.62
C SER A 51 -6.65 2.44 -0.10
N LEU A 52 -7.21 1.23 0.06
CA LEU A 52 -8.53 1.05 0.63
C LEU A 52 -8.57 1.34 2.12
N ILE A 53 -7.52 0.96 2.86
CA ILE A 53 -7.42 1.23 4.30
C ILE A 53 -7.34 2.73 4.57
N TYR A 54 -6.47 3.46 3.86
CA TYR A 54 -6.39 4.93 4.02
C TYR A 54 -7.70 5.63 3.65
N ARG A 55 -8.38 5.18 2.60
CA ARG A 55 -9.71 5.69 2.28
C ARG A 55 -10.73 5.37 3.38
N HIS A 56 -10.61 4.21 4.02
CA HIS A 56 -11.49 3.86 5.14
C HIS A 56 -11.24 4.76 6.34
N GLU A 57 -9.98 5.10 6.60
CA GLU A 57 -9.57 6.07 7.62
C GLU A 57 -10.22 7.44 7.39
N ASP A 58 -10.12 7.99 6.17
CA ASP A 58 -10.77 9.26 5.81
C ASP A 58 -12.30 9.22 6.05
N LEU A 59 -12.94 8.09 5.74
CA LEU A 59 -14.38 7.90 5.95
C LEU A 59 -14.74 7.82 7.44
N ILE A 60 -13.91 7.21 8.27
CA ILE A 60 -14.08 7.17 9.73
C ILE A 60 -13.95 8.59 10.29
N ASP A 61 -12.97 9.35 9.83
CA ASP A 61 -12.76 10.73 10.24
C ASP A 61 -13.97 11.61 9.90
N ALA A 62 -14.52 11.46 8.70
CA ALA A 62 -15.70 12.20 8.25
C ALA A 62 -17.03 11.74 8.89
N SER A 63 -17.06 10.59 9.56
CA SER A 63 -18.30 10.03 10.12
C SER A 63 -18.76 10.72 11.42
N ASP A 64 -20.02 10.49 11.79
CA ASP A 64 -20.60 10.94 13.07
C ASP A 64 -20.26 9.99 14.26
N LEU A 65 -19.33 9.06 14.07
CA LEU A 65 -18.98 8.09 15.12
C LEU A 65 -18.41 8.79 16.37
N PRO A 66 -18.72 8.28 17.58
CA PRO A 66 -18.09 8.76 18.80
C PRO A 66 -16.57 8.69 18.73
N ARG A 67 -15.88 9.65 19.35
CA ARG A 67 -14.41 9.74 19.37
C ARG A 67 -13.72 8.43 19.77
N GLU A 68 -14.25 7.74 20.78
CA GLU A 68 -13.66 6.49 21.25
C GLU A 68 -13.84 5.34 20.25
N GLN A 69 -14.93 5.31 19.48
CA GLN A 69 -15.10 4.33 18.41
C GLN A 69 -14.14 4.61 17.25
N LYS A 70 -13.99 5.87 16.84
CA LYS A 70 -12.99 6.26 15.83
C LYS A 70 -11.60 5.82 16.26
N LYS A 71 -11.20 6.10 17.50
CA LYS A 71 -9.88 5.71 18.04
C LYS A 71 -9.63 4.20 17.97
N THR A 72 -10.62 3.39 18.32
CA THR A 72 -10.51 1.93 18.20
C THR A 72 -10.32 1.51 16.75
N MET A 73 -11.13 2.04 15.83
CA MET A 73 -11.03 1.70 14.40
C MET A 73 -9.69 2.16 13.81
N HIS A 74 -9.20 3.37 14.11
CA HIS A 74 -7.87 3.82 13.68
C HIS A 74 -6.76 2.87 14.16
N THR A 75 -6.87 2.37 15.40
CA THR A 75 -5.87 1.43 15.93
C THR A 75 -5.86 0.12 15.14
N GLU A 76 -7.02 -0.40 14.76
CA GLU A 76 -7.14 -1.60 13.94
C GLU A 76 -6.63 -1.39 12.51
N LEU A 77 -6.98 -0.25 11.89
CA LEU A 77 -6.51 0.09 10.55
C LEU A 77 -5.00 0.32 10.52
N GLN A 78 -4.45 1.03 11.52
CA GLN A 78 -3.01 1.25 11.61
C GLN A 78 -2.24 -0.07 11.74
N LYS A 79 -2.75 -1.02 12.53
CA LYS A 79 -2.17 -2.36 12.62
C LYS A 79 -2.13 -3.04 11.24
N SER A 80 -3.21 -2.96 10.46
CA SER A 80 -3.25 -3.53 9.12
C SER A 80 -2.30 -2.82 8.15
N ILE A 81 -2.16 -1.49 8.25
CA ILE A 81 -1.16 -0.72 7.48
C ILE A 81 0.25 -1.21 7.80
N ASP A 82 0.59 -1.33 9.09
CA ASP A 82 1.92 -1.74 9.54
C ASP A 82 2.27 -3.15 9.04
N GLU A 83 1.34 -4.10 9.14
CA GLU A 83 1.51 -5.48 8.65
C GLU A 83 1.76 -5.51 7.13
N ASN A 84 0.96 -4.78 6.35
CA ASN A 84 1.12 -4.70 4.89
C ASN A 84 2.45 -4.05 4.49
N LEU A 85 2.86 -2.98 5.17
CA LEU A 85 4.14 -2.32 4.93
C LEU A 85 5.33 -3.21 5.32
N GLU A 86 5.20 -4.04 6.35
CA GLU A 86 6.22 -5.01 6.73
C GLU A 86 6.39 -6.09 5.64
N VAL A 87 5.30 -6.60 5.08
CA VAL A 87 5.34 -7.55 3.95
C VAL A 87 6.04 -6.90 2.73
N LEU A 88 5.65 -5.68 2.35
CA LEU A 88 6.31 -4.92 1.28
C LEU A 88 7.82 -4.75 1.51
N LYS A 89 8.22 -4.41 2.74
CA LYS A 89 9.65 -4.27 3.10
C LYS A 89 10.39 -5.59 2.98
N LYS A 90 9.77 -6.72 3.34
CA LYS A 90 10.36 -8.05 3.17
C LYS A 90 10.54 -8.37 1.68
N ILE A 91 9.51 -8.15 0.86
CA ILE A 91 9.57 -8.37 -0.60
C ILE A 91 10.72 -7.58 -1.25
N ILE A 92 10.96 -6.35 -0.80
CA ILE A 92 11.93 -5.44 -1.43
C ILE A 92 13.37 -5.68 -0.95
N ASN A 93 13.53 -6.29 0.23
CA ASN A 93 14.83 -6.68 0.77
C ASN A 93 15.24 -8.12 0.37
N ILE A 94 14.41 -8.82 -0.42
CA ILE A 94 14.76 -10.06 -1.14
C ILE A 94 15.54 -9.68 -2.40
#